data_AF-A0A7C3IUY5-F1
#
_entry.id   AF-A0A7C3IUY5-F1
#
_cell.length_a   1.000
_cell.length_b   1.000
_cell.length_c   1.000
_cell.angle_alpha   90.00
_cell.angle_beta   90.00
_cell.angle_gamma   90.00
#
_symmetry.space_group_name_H-M   'P 1'
#
loop_
_entity.id
_entity.type
_entity.pdbx_description
1 polymer ?
#
loop_
_entity_poly.entity_id
_entity_poly.type
_entity_poly.pdbx_seq_one_letter_code
_entity_poly.pdbx_strand_id
1 'polypeptide(L)'
;MSERIQKIAALCAQIKITEPHIKKRTTAPLYGEIEYEKRRLFNTIHQPSGILYNGEKLWALYNNVLAEEERCFASCHIALTNQLFATWDTNDKRYHARTSIYGIPSIISISGLVEAPARSRSYYLSRHMGHPNEALEEKFRNEFLTYDDTRMTQIVKGYIAQALFYHLAGDPFCTDPGCRLFNAHWQHELIYAQLDSSYEFCPEHQRVLQCFNSR
;
A
#
# COMPACT_ATOMS: atom_id res chain seq x y z
N MET A 1 -12.31 -27.02 5.32
CA MET A 1 -12.43 -25.66 4.74
C MET A 1 -12.91 -24.62 5.78
N SER A 2 -13.99 -24.89 6.53
CA SER A 2 -14.54 -23.96 7.54
C SER A 2 -13.56 -23.53 8.64
N GLU A 3 -12.80 -24.46 9.22
CA GLU A 3 -11.88 -24.17 10.34
C GLU A 3 -10.66 -23.34 9.93
N ARG A 4 -10.09 -23.61 8.74
CA ARG A 4 -8.96 -22.82 8.21
C ARG A 4 -9.36 -21.36 7.99
N ILE A 5 -10.54 -21.13 7.43
CA ILE A 5 -11.07 -19.79 7.18
C ILE A 5 -11.37 -19.08 8.50
N GLN A 6 -11.95 -19.78 9.48
CA GLN A 6 -12.13 -19.26 10.85
C GLN A 6 -10.81 -18.76 11.43
N LYS A 7 -9.74 -19.57 11.32
CA LYS A 7 -8.42 -19.23 11.86
C LYS A 7 -7.82 -18.02 11.14
N ILE A 8 -7.87 -17.96 9.81
CA ILE A 8 -7.36 -16.82 9.03
C ILE A 8 -8.15 -15.55 9.38
N ALA A 9 -9.47 -15.64 9.45
CA ALA A 9 -10.33 -14.51 9.83
C ALA A 9 -9.99 -13.97 11.22
N ALA A 10 -9.79 -14.85 12.21
CA ALA A 10 -9.38 -14.45 13.55
C ALA A 10 -7.99 -13.79 13.56
N LEU A 11 -7.04 -14.31 12.78
CA LEU A 11 -5.71 -13.70 12.63
C LEU A 11 -5.81 -12.31 11.98
N CYS A 12 -6.55 -12.15 10.89
CA CYS A 12 -6.75 -10.85 10.26
C CYS A 12 -7.43 -9.84 11.20
N ALA A 13 -8.41 -10.28 11.99
CA ALA A 13 -9.07 -9.43 12.99
C ALA A 13 -8.08 -8.98 14.09
N GLN A 14 -7.24 -9.89 14.57
CA GLN A 14 -6.26 -9.62 15.62
C GLN A 14 -5.20 -8.57 15.23
N ILE A 15 -4.91 -8.42 13.93
CA ILE A 15 -3.88 -7.50 13.43
C ILE A 15 -4.44 -6.12 13.03
N LYS A 16 -5.75 -5.88 13.19
CA LYS A 16 -6.34 -4.55 12.99
C LYS A 16 -5.75 -3.55 13.98
N ILE A 17 -5.46 -2.36 13.47
CA ILE A 17 -5.02 -1.21 14.25
C ILE A 17 -6.28 -0.48 14.71
N THR A 18 -6.51 -0.48 16.02
CA THR A 18 -7.61 0.27 16.66
C THR A 18 -7.20 1.68 17.02
N GLU A 19 -5.94 1.86 17.42
CA GLU A 19 -5.38 3.13 17.87
C GLU A 19 -4.01 3.36 17.22
N PRO A 20 -3.86 4.38 16.36
CA PRO A 20 -2.60 4.62 15.64
C PRO A 20 -1.40 4.90 16.54
N HIS A 21 -1.62 5.36 17.79
CA HIS A 21 -0.57 5.69 18.76
C HIS A 21 -0.19 4.53 19.68
N ILE A 22 -0.83 3.35 19.53
CA ILE A 22 -0.54 2.17 20.34
C ILE A 22 0.06 1.08 19.45
N LYS A 23 1.37 0.82 19.61
CA LYS A 23 2.09 -0.16 18.77
C LYS A 23 1.48 -1.56 18.83
N LYS A 24 1.10 -2.02 20.03
CA LYS A 24 0.61 -3.37 20.23
C LYS A 24 -0.84 -3.33 20.69
N ARG A 25 -1.74 -3.89 19.88
CA ARG A 25 -3.09 -4.22 20.32
C ARG A 25 -3.01 -5.16 21.53
N THR A 26 -3.67 -4.77 22.61
CA THR A 26 -3.72 -5.52 23.87
C THR A 26 -5.00 -6.35 24.02
N THR A 27 -6.03 -6.03 23.24
CA THR A 27 -7.33 -6.70 23.28
C THR A 27 -7.43 -7.82 22.26
N ALA A 28 -8.17 -8.87 22.61
CA ALA A 28 -8.58 -9.90 21.65
C ALA A 28 -9.57 -9.30 20.61
N PRO A 29 -9.65 -9.87 19.39
CA PRO A 29 -10.65 -9.49 18.42
C PRO A 29 -12.06 -9.80 18.93
N LEU A 30 -12.98 -8.87 18.69
CA LEU A 30 -14.40 -9.06 18.94
C LEU A 30 -14.97 -10.06 17.94
N TYR A 31 -16.03 -10.77 18.32
CA TYR A 31 -16.74 -11.69 17.43
C TYR A 31 -17.15 -11.01 16.11
N GLY A 32 -17.67 -9.77 16.18
CA GLY A 32 -18.05 -9.00 15.00
C GLY A 32 -16.87 -8.66 14.07
N GLU A 33 -15.65 -8.49 14.61
CA GLU A 33 -14.46 -8.29 13.78
C GLU A 33 -14.11 -9.57 13.03
N ILE A 34 -14.22 -10.74 13.67
CA ILE A 34 -13.95 -12.04 13.05
C ILE A 34 -14.99 -12.34 11.96
N GLU A 35 -16.27 -12.13 12.23
CA GLU A 35 -17.34 -12.34 11.24
C GLU A 35 -17.21 -11.39 10.05
N TYR A 36 -16.76 -10.16 10.27
CA TYR A 36 -16.40 -9.25 9.19
C TYR A 36 -15.30 -9.84 8.31
N GLU A 37 -14.21 -10.34 8.91
CA GLU A 37 -13.09 -10.91 8.16
C GLU A 37 -13.49 -12.15 7.37
N LYS A 38 -14.33 -13.02 7.95
CA LYS A 38 -14.89 -14.17 7.21
C LYS A 38 -15.65 -13.70 5.98
N ARG A 39 -16.58 -12.74 6.13
CA ARG A 39 -17.35 -12.20 5.01
C ARG A 39 -16.44 -11.61 3.94
N ARG A 40 -15.39 -10.89 4.32
CA ARG A 40 -14.39 -10.35 3.39
C ARG A 40 -13.65 -11.45 2.63
N LEU A 41 -13.24 -12.53 3.31
CA LEU A 41 -12.55 -13.65 2.67
C LEU A 41 -13.41 -14.38 1.63
N PHE A 42 -14.73 -14.36 1.79
CA PHE A 42 -15.68 -14.96 0.83
C PHE A 42 -16.22 -13.97 -0.21
N ASN A 43 -16.23 -12.67 0.09
CA ASN A 43 -16.76 -11.64 -0.79
C ASN A 43 -15.71 -10.54 -1.02
N THR A 44 -15.04 -10.65 -2.17
CA THR A 44 -13.98 -9.74 -2.61
C THR A 44 -14.51 -8.46 -3.27
N ILE A 45 -15.83 -8.36 -3.52
CA ILE A 45 -16.44 -7.20 -4.20
C ILE A 45 -16.57 -6.01 -3.24
N HIS A 46 -16.70 -6.28 -1.93
CA HIS A 46 -16.81 -5.20 -0.95
C HIS A 46 -15.45 -4.55 -0.71
N GLN A 47 -15.35 -3.26 -1.01
CA GLN A 47 -14.18 -2.45 -0.68
C GLN A 47 -14.18 -2.16 0.83
N PRO A 48 -13.21 -2.68 1.60
CA PRO A 48 -13.12 -2.36 3.02
C PRO A 48 -12.73 -0.88 3.16
N SER A 49 -13.65 -0.03 3.62
CA SER A 49 -13.33 1.34 3.98
C SER A 49 -12.98 1.46 5.46
N GLY A 50 -11.98 2.29 5.78
CA GLY A 50 -11.66 2.69 7.16
C GLY A 50 -10.96 1.66 8.05
N ILE A 51 -10.71 0.42 7.59
CA ILE A 51 -9.99 -0.59 8.39
C ILE A 51 -8.50 -0.58 8.05
N LEU A 52 -7.68 -0.31 9.06
CA LEU A 52 -6.22 -0.29 8.96
C LEU A 52 -5.61 -1.55 9.60
N TYR A 53 -4.75 -2.27 8.88
CA TYR A 53 -4.05 -3.46 9.39
C TYR A 53 -2.59 -3.14 9.72
N ASN A 54 -2.02 -3.82 10.72
CA ASN A 54 -0.58 -3.83 10.94
C ASN A 54 0.13 -4.50 9.75
N GLY A 55 0.96 -3.74 9.04
CA GLY A 55 1.59 -4.15 7.79
C GLY A 55 2.56 -5.31 7.92
N GLU A 56 3.41 -5.33 8.96
CA GLU A 56 4.37 -6.43 9.20
C GLU A 56 3.63 -7.75 9.46
N LYS A 57 2.59 -7.71 10.29
CA LYS A 57 1.79 -8.89 10.61
C LYS A 57 0.93 -9.32 9.43
N LEU A 58 0.38 -8.37 8.66
CA LEU A 58 -0.34 -8.67 7.43
C LEU A 58 0.58 -9.36 6.43
N TRP A 59 1.80 -8.84 6.25
CA TRP A 59 2.81 -9.43 5.41
C TRP A 59 3.14 -10.87 5.82
N ALA A 60 3.31 -11.11 7.12
CA ALA A 60 3.52 -12.46 7.63
C ALA A 60 2.34 -13.41 7.30
N LEU A 61 1.09 -12.93 7.29
CA LEU A 61 -0.05 -13.75 6.87
C LEU A 61 0.01 -14.11 5.38
N TYR A 62 0.39 -13.17 4.51
CA TYR A 62 0.53 -13.43 3.07
C TYR A 62 1.69 -14.40 2.79
N ASN A 63 2.84 -14.19 3.43
CA ASN A 63 3.99 -15.08 3.33
C ASN A 63 3.63 -16.53 3.74
N ASN A 64 2.86 -16.69 4.82
CA ASN A 64 2.44 -18.01 5.30
C ASN A 64 1.45 -18.75 4.37
N VAL A 65 0.84 -18.07 3.41
CA VAL A 65 -0.05 -18.68 2.41
C VAL A 65 0.74 -19.27 1.24
N LEU A 66 1.92 -18.71 0.92
CA LEU A 66 2.81 -19.24 -0.12
C LEU A 66 3.31 -20.64 0.26
N ALA A 67 3.51 -21.49 -0.75
CA ALA A 67 4.19 -22.77 -0.58
C ALA A 67 5.61 -22.53 -0.04
N GLU A 68 6.17 -23.46 0.74
CA GLU A 68 7.46 -23.24 1.40
C GLU A 68 8.59 -23.06 0.37
N GLU A 69 8.49 -23.77 -0.74
CA GLU A 69 9.43 -23.72 -1.87
C GLU A 69 9.37 -22.40 -2.64
N GLU A 70 8.21 -21.73 -2.60
CA GLU A 70 7.96 -20.44 -3.24
C GLU A 70 8.42 -19.24 -2.37
N ARG A 71 8.80 -19.48 -1.12
CA ARG A 71 9.29 -18.44 -0.20
C ARG A 71 10.77 -18.10 -0.43
N CYS A 72 11.17 -17.98 -1.70
CA CYS A 72 12.54 -17.68 -2.09
C CYS A 72 12.58 -16.66 -3.24
N PHE A 73 13.78 -16.16 -3.56
CA PHE A 73 13.99 -15.19 -4.65
C PHE A 73 13.95 -15.82 -6.05
N ALA A 74 13.59 -17.10 -6.20
CA ALA A 74 13.40 -17.71 -7.51
C ALA A 74 12.13 -17.21 -8.22
N SER A 75 11.15 -16.71 -7.46
CA SER A 75 9.87 -16.21 -7.96
C SER A 75 9.56 -14.84 -7.36
N CYS A 76 9.13 -13.90 -8.19
CA CYS A 76 8.66 -12.59 -7.73
C CYS A 76 7.14 -12.65 -7.46
N HIS A 77 6.76 -12.94 -6.22
CA HIS A 77 5.34 -12.91 -5.81
C HIS A 77 4.90 -11.48 -5.48
N ILE A 78 3.87 -11.00 -6.18
CA ILE A 78 3.28 -9.67 -5.96
C ILE A 78 1.79 -9.84 -5.68
N ALA A 79 1.35 -9.38 -4.51
CA ALA A 79 -0.04 -9.41 -4.09
C ALA A 79 -0.66 -8.02 -4.18
N LEU A 80 -1.65 -7.86 -5.07
CA LEU A 80 -2.50 -6.68 -5.11
C LEU A 80 -3.67 -6.87 -4.15
N THR A 81 -3.91 -5.92 -3.26
CA THR A 81 -4.95 -6.01 -2.24
C THR A 81 -5.67 -4.69 -2.05
N ASN A 82 -6.93 -4.73 -1.66
CA ASN A 82 -7.68 -3.53 -1.23
C ASN A 82 -7.58 -3.29 0.29
N GLN A 83 -6.82 -4.11 1.02
CA GLN A 83 -6.59 -3.90 2.44
C GLN A 83 -5.66 -2.70 2.65
N LEU A 84 -6.09 -1.73 3.44
CA LEU A 84 -5.25 -0.62 3.89
C LEU A 84 -4.36 -1.06 5.06
N PHE A 85 -3.05 -0.83 4.98
CA PHE A 85 -2.15 -1.20 6.07
C PHE A 85 -1.18 -0.07 6.43
N ALA A 86 -0.61 -0.18 7.63
CA ALA A 86 0.35 0.77 8.17
C ALA A 86 1.52 0.08 8.85
N THR A 87 2.66 0.75 8.83
CA THR A 87 3.87 0.34 9.57
C THR A 87 4.07 1.26 10.76
N TRP A 88 4.64 0.74 11.85
CA TRP A 88 4.96 1.55 13.02
C TRP A 88 6.22 2.38 12.78
N ASP A 89 6.13 3.70 12.92
CA ASP A 89 7.28 4.58 12.90
C ASP A 89 7.86 4.71 14.32
N THR A 90 9.14 4.36 14.48
CA THR A 90 9.82 4.43 15.78
C THR A 90 10.14 5.85 16.24
N ASN A 91 10.26 6.79 15.30
CA ASN A 91 10.56 8.19 15.58
C ASN A 91 9.29 8.93 16.01
N ASP A 92 8.22 8.81 15.20
CA ASP A 92 6.93 9.47 15.46
C ASP A 92 6.07 8.73 16.51
N LYS A 93 6.45 7.49 16.86
CA LYS A 93 5.71 6.60 17.78
C LYS A 93 4.23 6.48 17.40
N ARG A 94 3.97 6.30 16.10
CA ARG A 94 2.62 6.06 15.57
C ARG A 94 2.66 5.22 14.30
N TYR A 95 1.52 4.69 13.92
CA TYR A 95 1.32 4.02 12.64
C TYR A 95 1.20 5.02 11.49
N HIS A 96 1.95 4.76 10.41
CA HIS A 96 1.86 5.48 9.15
C HIS A 96 1.32 4.53 8.08
N ALA A 97 0.23 4.93 7.42
CA ALA A 97 -0.30 4.19 6.28
C ALA A 97 0.79 4.04 5.20
N ARG A 98 0.80 2.89 4.54
CA ARG A 98 1.73 2.57 3.46
C ARG A 98 0.96 2.06 2.26
N THR A 99 1.46 2.40 1.08
CA THR A 99 0.94 1.86 -0.17
C THR A 99 1.51 0.47 -0.44
N SER A 100 2.76 0.20 -0.07
CA SER A 100 3.43 -1.06 -0.36
C SER A 100 4.34 -1.54 0.77
N ILE A 101 4.56 -2.85 0.81
CA ILE A 101 5.62 -3.54 1.57
C ILE A 101 6.34 -4.45 0.58
N TYR A 102 7.65 -4.31 0.47
CA TYR A 102 8.48 -5.11 -0.43
C TYR A 102 9.14 -6.26 0.33
N GLY A 103 8.98 -7.46 -0.20
CA GLY A 103 9.36 -8.71 0.45
C GLY A 103 8.94 -9.92 -0.40
N ILE A 104 8.86 -11.08 0.24
CA ILE A 104 8.32 -12.30 -0.37
C ILE A 104 7.03 -12.69 0.38
N PRO A 105 5.82 -12.41 -0.15
CA PRO A 105 5.55 -11.63 -1.35
C PRO A 105 5.71 -10.13 -1.10
N SER A 106 5.79 -9.35 -2.17
CA SER A 106 5.55 -7.91 -2.10
C SER A 106 4.05 -7.66 -2.09
N ILE A 107 3.59 -6.72 -1.27
CA ILE A 107 2.16 -6.42 -1.09
C ILE A 107 1.93 -4.97 -1.48
N ILE A 108 0.97 -4.73 -2.38
CA ILE A 108 0.60 -3.41 -2.87
C ILE A 108 -0.89 -3.19 -2.57
N SER A 109 -1.17 -2.17 -1.76
CA SER A 109 -2.53 -1.74 -1.41
C SER A 109 -3.08 -0.76 -2.44
N ILE A 110 -4.12 -1.16 -3.15
CA ILE A 110 -4.87 -0.30 -4.07
C ILE A 110 -5.54 0.85 -3.30
N SER A 111 -6.13 0.55 -2.13
CA SER A 111 -6.69 1.59 -1.24
C SER A 111 -5.58 2.48 -0.66
N GLY A 112 -4.41 1.91 -0.40
CA GLY A 112 -3.23 2.66 0.06
C GLY A 112 -2.71 3.67 -0.96
N LEU A 113 -3.03 3.58 -2.25
CA LEU A 113 -2.70 4.63 -3.23
C LEU A 113 -3.44 5.94 -2.96
N VAL A 114 -4.68 5.83 -2.50
CA VAL A 114 -5.55 6.97 -2.21
C VAL A 114 -5.30 7.49 -0.80
N GLU A 115 -5.17 6.57 0.17
CA GLU A 115 -5.21 6.91 1.59
C GLU A 115 -3.84 7.14 2.23
N ALA A 116 -2.76 6.53 1.70
CA ALA A 116 -1.46 6.57 2.37
C ALA A 116 -0.62 7.82 2.08
N PRO A 117 -0.42 8.26 0.82
CA PRO A 117 0.29 9.49 0.53
C PRO A 117 -0.49 10.70 1.03
N ALA A 118 0.21 11.65 1.64
CA ALA A 118 -0.40 12.86 2.17
C ALA A 118 -0.95 13.75 1.04
N ARG A 119 -2.11 14.38 1.27
CA ARG A 119 -2.65 15.41 0.37
C ARG A 119 -1.90 16.74 0.55
N SER A 120 -2.06 17.67 -0.38
CA SER A 120 -1.36 18.96 -0.35
C SER A 120 -1.65 19.75 0.95
N ARG A 121 -0.69 20.58 1.38
CA ARG A 121 -0.88 21.44 2.57
C ARG A 121 -2.07 22.40 2.41
N SER A 122 -2.29 22.89 1.19
CA SER A 122 -3.42 23.74 0.80
C SER A 122 -4.77 23.02 0.98
N TYR A 123 -4.84 21.73 0.67
CA TYR A 123 -6.02 20.90 0.95
C TYR A 123 -6.35 20.89 2.44
N TYR A 124 -5.34 20.59 3.28
CA TYR A 124 -5.53 20.55 4.73
C TYR A 124 -5.91 21.92 5.32
N LEU A 125 -5.28 23.00 4.84
CA LEU A 125 -5.63 24.36 5.26
C LEU A 125 -7.10 24.68 4.92
N SER A 126 -7.54 24.37 3.70
CA SER A 126 -8.93 24.62 3.28
C SER A 126 -9.91 23.80 4.12
N ARG A 127 -9.58 22.55 4.45
CA ARG A 127 -10.38 21.73 5.37
C ARG A 127 -10.47 22.33 6.77
N HIS A 128 -9.37 22.86 7.31
CA HIS A 128 -9.36 23.54 8.61
C HIS A 128 -10.18 24.84 8.62
N MET A 129 -10.35 25.49 7.47
CA MET A 129 -11.24 26.65 7.30
C MET A 129 -12.73 26.27 7.25
N GLY A 130 -13.08 24.98 7.36
CA GLY A 130 -14.46 24.52 7.41
C GLY A 130 -15.14 24.39 6.05
N HIS A 131 -14.38 24.36 4.95
CA HIS A 131 -14.94 24.07 3.64
C HIS A 131 -15.54 22.64 3.61
N PRO A 132 -16.75 22.47 3.03
CA PRO A 132 -17.37 21.14 2.92
C PRO A 132 -16.53 20.22 2.02
N ASN A 133 -16.61 18.91 2.27
CA ASN A 133 -15.78 17.92 1.57
C ASN A 133 -16.00 17.96 0.06
N GLU A 134 -17.25 18.13 -0.39
CA GLU A 134 -17.61 18.18 -1.80
C GLU A 134 -16.90 19.36 -2.51
N ALA A 135 -16.85 20.53 -1.86
CA ALA A 135 -16.16 21.70 -2.40
C ALA A 135 -14.63 21.53 -2.41
N LEU A 136 -14.07 20.80 -1.43
CA LEU A 136 -12.65 20.45 -1.43
C LEU A 136 -12.30 19.47 -2.54
N GLU A 137 -13.12 18.44 -2.74
CA GLU A 137 -12.94 17.47 -3.81
C GLU A 137 -13.02 18.14 -5.18
N GLU A 138 -13.92 19.10 -5.37
CA GLU A 138 -14.00 19.86 -6.61
C GLU A 138 -12.77 20.77 -6.82
N LYS A 139 -12.40 21.54 -5.80
CA LYS A 139 -11.27 22.49 -5.86
C LYS A 139 -9.93 21.79 -6.12
N PHE A 140 -9.74 20.60 -5.58
CA PHE A 140 -8.48 19.87 -5.61
C PHE A 140 -8.54 18.58 -6.44
N ARG A 141 -9.57 18.43 -7.29
CA ARG A 141 -9.91 17.20 -8.03
C ARG A 141 -8.72 16.50 -8.71
N ASN A 142 -7.78 17.28 -9.24
CA ASN A 142 -6.65 16.75 -10.00
C ASN A 142 -5.37 16.59 -9.17
N GLU A 143 -5.32 17.10 -7.93
CA GLU A 143 -4.13 17.10 -7.08
C GLU A 143 -3.90 15.78 -6.31
N PHE A 144 -4.92 14.94 -6.20
CA PHE A 144 -4.83 13.64 -5.54
C PHE A 144 -5.69 12.60 -6.23
N LEU A 145 -5.41 11.32 -5.94
CA LEU A 145 -6.20 10.20 -6.43
C LEU A 145 -7.46 10.02 -5.59
N THR A 146 -8.56 9.67 -6.24
CA THR A 146 -9.77 9.13 -5.61
C THR A 146 -9.92 7.65 -5.93
N TYR A 147 -10.82 6.96 -5.23
CA TYR A 147 -11.22 5.61 -5.65
C TYR A 147 -11.78 5.66 -7.08
N ASP A 148 -11.53 4.58 -7.84
CA ASP A 148 -11.91 4.41 -9.25
C ASP A 148 -11.31 5.45 -10.22
N ASP A 149 -10.27 6.16 -9.81
CA ASP A 149 -9.55 7.07 -10.68
C ASP A 149 -8.82 6.29 -11.79
N THR A 150 -9.09 6.65 -13.04
CA THR A 150 -8.50 6.03 -14.24
C THR A 150 -6.97 6.00 -14.24
N ARG A 151 -6.33 6.94 -13.52
CA ARG A 151 -4.87 7.03 -13.36
C ARG A 151 -4.29 5.91 -12.51
N MET A 152 -5.08 5.31 -11.61
CA MET A 152 -4.60 4.30 -10.65
C MET A 152 -3.91 3.12 -11.32
N THR A 153 -4.41 2.66 -12.47
CA THR A 153 -3.80 1.53 -13.20
C THR A 153 -2.35 1.82 -13.59
N GLN A 154 -2.06 3.03 -14.07
CA GLN A 154 -0.69 3.40 -14.44
C GLN A 154 0.20 3.53 -13.22
N ILE A 155 -0.33 4.04 -12.12
CA ILE A 155 0.41 4.16 -10.86
C ILE A 155 0.72 2.79 -10.26
N VAL A 156 -0.23 1.84 -10.29
CA VAL A 156 -0.02 0.45 -9.84
C VAL A 156 1.13 -0.20 -10.61
N LYS A 157 1.27 0.04 -11.92
CA LYS A 157 2.42 -0.47 -12.70
C LYS A 157 3.76 0.06 -12.15
N GLY A 158 3.80 1.28 -11.63
CA GLY A 158 4.98 1.83 -10.96
C GLY A 158 5.32 1.11 -9.67
N TYR A 159 4.34 0.84 -8.83
CA TYR A 159 4.53 0.05 -7.61
C TYR A 159 4.92 -1.42 -7.90
N ILE A 160 4.41 -1.99 -8.99
CA ILE A 160 4.86 -3.29 -9.50
C ILE A 160 6.32 -3.20 -9.93
N ALA A 161 6.72 -2.14 -10.66
CA ALA A 161 8.13 -1.92 -10.98
C ALA A 161 8.98 -1.81 -9.71
N GLN A 162 8.56 -1.08 -8.68
CA GLN A 162 9.27 -1.03 -7.39
C GLN A 162 9.44 -2.43 -6.76
N ALA A 163 8.41 -3.27 -6.80
CA ALA A 163 8.51 -4.66 -6.33
C ALA A 163 9.50 -5.50 -7.15
N LEU A 164 9.53 -5.32 -8.47
CA LEU A 164 10.48 -5.99 -9.36
C LEU A 164 11.91 -5.51 -9.10
N PHE A 165 12.14 -4.21 -8.97
CA PHE A 165 13.46 -3.65 -8.65
C PHE A 165 13.95 -4.11 -7.28
N TYR A 166 13.08 -4.16 -6.28
CA TYR A 166 13.43 -4.75 -4.98
C TYR A 166 13.83 -6.22 -5.11
N HIS A 167 13.09 -7.00 -5.89
CA HIS A 167 13.41 -8.41 -6.12
C HIS A 167 14.75 -8.61 -6.86
N LEU A 168 15.11 -7.70 -7.77
CA LEU A 168 16.31 -7.78 -8.59
C LEU A 168 17.56 -7.18 -7.94
N ALA A 169 17.42 -6.08 -7.19
CA ALA A 169 18.53 -5.26 -6.70
C ALA A 169 18.50 -5.04 -5.17
N GLY A 170 17.45 -5.46 -4.47
CA GLY A 170 17.31 -5.32 -3.02
C GLY A 170 16.83 -3.95 -2.53
N ASP A 171 16.80 -2.94 -3.39
CA ASP A 171 16.31 -1.59 -3.08
C ASP A 171 15.10 -1.25 -3.97
N PRO A 172 13.92 -0.93 -3.41
CA PRO A 172 12.76 -0.55 -4.20
C PRO A 172 12.76 0.92 -4.61
N PHE A 173 13.56 1.76 -3.96
CA PHE A 173 13.33 3.20 -3.92
C PHE A 173 14.43 4.01 -4.59
N CYS A 174 14.00 5.05 -5.31
CA CYS A 174 14.86 6.07 -5.87
C CYS A 174 14.61 7.40 -5.15
N THR A 175 15.63 8.26 -5.13
CA THR A 175 15.54 9.63 -4.62
C THR A 175 15.26 10.66 -5.72
N ASP A 176 15.30 10.26 -7.00
CA ASP A 176 14.98 11.12 -8.14
C ASP A 176 13.45 11.28 -8.27
N PRO A 177 12.90 12.50 -8.11
CA PRO A 177 11.46 12.75 -8.20
C PRO A 177 10.83 12.40 -9.55
N GLY A 178 11.61 12.38 -10.63
CA GLY A 178 11.14 12.01 -11.97
C GLY A 178 11.14 10.51 -12.23
N CYS A 179 11.71 9.70 -11.34
CA CYS A 179 11.78 8.25 -11.52
C CYS A 179 10.50 7.59 -10.98
N ARG A 180 9.96 6.59 -11.70
CA ARG A 180 8.81 5.80 -11.21
C ARG A 180 9.11 4.98 -9.95
N LEU A 181 10.37 4.87 -9.57
CA LEU A 181 10.79 4.26 -8.31
C LEU A 181 10.88 5.27 -7.15
N PHE A 182 10.52 6.53 -7.37
CA PHE A 182 10.57 7.57 -6.34
C PHE A 182 9.72 7.19 -5.12
N ASN A 183 10.30 7.33 -3.92
CA ASN A 183 9.59 7.12 -2.66
C ASN A 183 8.74 8.36 -2.30
N ALA A 184 7.66 8.55 -3.04
CA ALA A 184 6.74 9.66 -2.85
C ALA A 184 5.99 9.56 -1.51
N HIS A 185 5.99 10.66 -0.74
CA HIS A 185 5.21 10.75 0.49
C HIS A 185 3.94 11.58 0.31
N TRP A 186 3.88 12.39 -0.75
CA TRP A 186 2.75 13.23 -1.08
C TRP A 186 2.06 12.80 -2.37
N GLN A 187 0.75 13.03 -2.48
CA GLN A 187 -0.05 12.70 -3.66
C GLN A 187 0.49 13.36 -4.94
N HIS A 188 0.88 14.64 -4.88
CA HIS A 188 1.42 15.35 -6.04
C HIS A 188 2.78 14.81 -6.49
N GLU A 189 3.65 14.41 -5.56
CA GLU A 189 4.91 13.74 -5.88
C GLU A 189 4.67 12.38 -6.54
N LEU A 190 3.72 11.61 -6.01
CA LEU A 190 3.35 10.31 -6.56
C LEU A 190 2.83 10.47 -7.99
N ILE A 191 1.89 11.39 -8.21
CA ILE A 191 1.32 11.66 -9.53
C ILE A 191 2.43 12.09 -10.50
N TYR A 192 3.28 13.01 -10.10
CA TYR A 192 4.38 13.50 -10.94
C TYR A 192 5.33 12.37 -11.36
N ALA A 193 5.85 11.61 -10.38
CA ALA A 193 6.81 10.53 -10.62
C ALA A 193 6.23 9.41 -11.51
N GLN A 194 4.90 9.21 -11.48
CA GLN A 194 4.25 8.10 -12.17
C GLN A 194 3.67 8.47 -13.53
N LEU A 195 3.28 9.73 -13.74
CA LEU A 195 2.49 10.14 -14.90
C LEU A 195 3.07 11.35 -15.65
N ASP A 196 3.66 12.32 -14.93
CA ASP A 196 3.97 13.64 -15.53
C ASP A 196 5.47 13.84 -15.78
N SER A 197 6.33 12.99 -15.23
CA SER A 197 7.77 13.04 -15.49
C SER A 197 8.09 12.83 -16.98
N SER A 198 9.13 13.50 -17.46
CA SER A 198 9.62 13.37 -18.84
C SER A 198 10.26 12.01 -19.16
N TYR A 199 10.51 11.17 -18.15
CA TYR A 199 11.08 9.82 -18.29
C TYR A 199 10.46 8.87 -17.26
N GLU A 200 10.46 7.57 -17.57
CA GLU A 200 9.94 6.55 -16.63
C GLU A 200 10.93 6.15 -15.55
N PHE A 201 12.21 6.02 -15.91
CA PHE A 201 13.28 5.61 -15.00
C PHE A 201 14.46 6.55 -15.16
N CYS A 202 15.10 6.92 -14.06
CA CYS A 202 16.32 7.73 -14.11
C CYS A 202 17.47 6.97 -14.81
N PRO A 203 18.54 7.64 -15.25
CA PRO A 203 19.65 7.00 -15.95
C PRO A 203 20.30 5.83 -15.20
N GLU A 204 20.22 5.82 -13.87
CA GLU A 204 20.68 4.70 -13.05
C GLU A 204 19.79 3.47 -13.18
N HIS A 205 18.48 3.62 -12.99
CA HIS A 205 17.53 2.52 -13.09
C HIS A 205 17.33 2.02 -14.53
N GLN A 206 17.53 2.88 -15.53
CA GLN A 206 17.60 2.45 -16.93
C GLN A 206 18.78 1.50 -17.19
N ARG A 207 19.96 1.78 -16.60
CA ARG A 207 21.13 0.90 -16.72
C ARG A 207 20.86 -0.48 -16.10
N VAL A 208 20.18 -0.52 -14.96
CA VAL A 208 19.77 -1.79 -14.33
C VAL A 208 18.90 -2.61 -15.31
N LEU A 209 17.89 -2.01 -15.94
CA LEU A 209 17.05 -2.70 -16.92
C LEU A 209 17.81 -3.20 -18.14
N GLN A 210 18.75 -2.39 -18.65
CA GLN A 210 19.60 -2.78 -19.79
C GLN A 210 20.50 -3.99 -19.48
N CYS A 211 21.03 -4.07 -18.25
CA CYS A 211 21.83 -5.22 -17.80
C CYS A 211 21.01 -6.53 -17.76
N PHE A 212 19.70 -6.47 -17.60
CA PHE A 212 18.83 -7.65 -17.64
C PHE A 212 18.36 -8.01 -19.04
N ASN A 213 18.07 -7.04 -19.89
CA ASN A 213 17.65 -7.29 -21.28
C ASN A 213 18.78 -7.83 -22.18
N SER A 214 20.03 -7.75 -21.73
CA SER A 214 21.22 -8.25 -22.45
C SER A 214 21.61 -9.67 -22.05
N ARG A 215 20.84 -10.33 -21.18
CA ARG A 215 20.99 -11.75 -20.79
C ARG A 215 19.97 -12.61 -21.51
#